data_AF-A0A2G9P2Z5-F1
#
_entry.id   AF-A0A2G9P2Z5-F1
#
_cell.length_a   1.000
_cell.length_b   1.000
_cell.length_c   1.000
_cell.angle_alpha   90.00
_cell.angle_beta   90.00
_cell.angle_gamma   90.00
#
_symmetry.space_group_name_H-M   'P 1'
#
loop_
_entity.id
_entity.type
_entity.pdbx_description
1 polymer ?
#
loop_
_entity_poly.entity_id
_entity_poly.type
_entity_poly.pdbx_seq_one_letter_code
_entity_poly.pdbx_strand_id
1 'polypeptide(L)'
;MQKDPYDWAKERIGYLIEKIDLIKNDSQIVSPGRIWSIKKLLALDYYIASTHAIFKKNFDDWYYVDTHCGSGVIGFEDNKLLKMERFPGSPLIAALRNTRNPFSDYFLSDISAESISVLNERLRRLKIHVGNRKYNPVVRSFSDTVQEIKNR
;
A
#
# COMPACT_ATOMS: atom_id res chain seq x y z
N MET A 1 -2.68 0.51 -30.59
CA MET A 1 -2.14 1.85 -30.27
C MET A 1 -1.49 1.75 -28.90
N GLN A 2 -0.17 1.93 -28.79
CA GLN A 2 0.51 1.90 -27.50
C GLN A 2 0.07 3.15 -26.72
N LYS A 3 -0.50 2.95 -25.53
CA LYS A 3 -0.98 4.05 -24.70
C LYS A 3 0.22 4.88 -24.23
N ASP A 4 0.11 6.21 -24.27
CA ASP A 4 1.15 7.10 -23.75
C ASP A 4 1.45 6.69 -22.28
N PRO A 5 2.72 6.46 -21.90
CA PRO A 5 3.10 6.19 -20.51
C PRO A 5 2.55 7.21 -19.51
N TYR A 6 2.40 8.48 -19.92
CA TYR A 6 1.78 9.50 -19.09
C TYR A 6 0.30 9.23 -18.83
N ASP A 7 -0.47 8.94 -19.89
CA ASP A 7 -1.90 8.62 -19.77
C ASP A 7 -2.12 7.37 -18.93
N TRP A 8 -1.27 6.35 -19.14
CA TRP A 8 -1.28 5.15 -18.31
C TRP A 8 -1.06 5.48 -16.83
N ALA A 9 -0.04 6.28 -16.49
CA ALA A 9 0.25 6.65 -15.11
C ALA A 9 -0.88 7.49 -14.49
N LYS A 10 -1.43 8.45 -15.24
CA LYS A 10 -2.53 9.31 -14.82
C LYS A 10 -3.77 8.51 -14.45
N GLU A 11 -4.18 7.56 -15.30
CA GLU A 11 -5.33 6.70 -15.03
C GLU A 11 -5.11 5.81 -13.80
N ARG A 12 -3.91 5.25 -13.64
CA ARG A 12 -3.57 4.41 -12.48
C ARG A 12 -3.62 5.19 -11.18
N ILE A 13 -3.05 6.39 -11.16
CA ILE A 13 -3.13 7.29 -10.00
C ILE A 13 -4.58 7.67 -9.72
N GLY A 14 -5.33 8.07 -10.75
CA GLY A 14 -6.75 8.43 -10.60
C GLY A 14 -7.59 7.32 -9.98
N TYR A 15 -7.48 6.09 -10.50
CA TYR A 15 -8.14 4.91 -9.94
C TYR A 15 -7.79 4.70 -8.46
N LEU A 16 -6.52 4.83 -8.09
CA LEU A 16 -6.05 4.61 -6.73
C LEU A 16 -6.55 5.69 -5.77
N ILE A 17 -6.60 6.95 -6.20
CA ILE A 17 -7.12 8.07 -5.40
C ILE A 17 -8.62 7.91 -5.16
N GLU A 18 -9.41 7.60 -6.20
CA GLU A 18 -10.87 7.40 -6.09
C GLU A 18 -11.21 6.33 -5.02
N LYS A 19 -10.44 5.25 -4.97
CA LYS A 19 -10.67 4.16 -4.02
C LYS A 19 -10.39 4.50 -2.56
N ILE A 20 -9.72 5.62 -2.29
CA ILE A 20 -9.47 6.08 -0.93
C ILE A 20 -10.32 7.28 -0.53
N ASP A 21 -11.29 7.71 -1.35
CA ASP A 21 -12.09 8.91 -1.07
C ASP A 21 -12.75 8.91 0.31
N LEU A 22 -13.19 7.73 0.79
CA LEU A 22 -13.77 7.59 2.13
C LEU A 22 -12.81 7.96 3.26
N ILE A 23 -11.51 7.78 3.06
CA ILE A 23 -10.48 8.00 4.08
C ILE A 23 -9.56 9.18 3.74
N LYS A 24 -9.69 9.75 2.54
CA LYS A 24 -8.80 10.81 2.03
C LYS A 24 -8.74 12.01 2.99
N ASN A 25 -9.87 12.38 3.55
CA ASN A 25 -10.03 13.54 4.44
C ASN A 25 -10.36 13.14 5.87
N ASP A 26 -10.00 11.94 6.31
CA ASP A 26 -10.03 11.66 7.75
C ASP A 26 -8.96 12.51 8.43
N SER A 27 -9.31 13.22 9.49
CA SER A 27 -8.38 14.12 10.22
C SER A 27 -7.28 13.37 10.97
N GLN A 28 -6.92 12.17 10.50
CA GLN A 28 -5.93 11.28 11.06
C GLN A 28 -4.55 11.58 10.48
N ILE A 29 -3.50 11.08 11.16
CA ILE A 29 -2.14 11.20 10.65
C ILE A 29 -1.98 10.56 9.27
N VAL A 30 -1.05 11.11 8.51
CA VAL A 30 -0.65 10.60 7.19
C VAL A 30 0.83 10.31 7.21
N SER A 31 1.25 9.32 6.44
CA SER A 31 2.67 9.06 6.23
C SER A 31 3.28 10.15 5.35
N PRO A 32 4.51 10.60 5.66
CA PRO A 32 5.14 11.67 4.89
C PRO A 32 5.48 11.20 3.47
N GLY A 33 5.01 11.96 2.49
CA GLY A 33 5.22 11.74 1.06
C GLY A 33 6.29 12.65 0.48
N ARG A 34 7.12 12.09 -0.40
CA ARG A 34 8.04 12.82 -1.26
C ARG A 34 7.88 12.38 -2.70
N ILE A 35 8.49 13.08 -3.65
CA ILE A 35 8.36 12.74 -5.08
C ILE A 35 8.69 11.27 -5.38
N TRP A 36 9.64 10.69 -4.62
CA TRP A 36 10.01 9.27 -4.71
C TRP A 36 8.88 8.32 -4.25
N SER A 37 8.01 8.75 -3.34
CA SER A 37 6.84 7.98 -2.92
C SER A 37 5.94 7.71 -4.13
N ILE A 38 5.63 8.71 -4.95
CA ILE A 38 4.77 8.54 -6.14
C ILE A 38 5.37 7.49 -7.10
N LYS A 39 6.68 7.61 -7.38
CA LYS A 39 7.39 6.65 -8.24
C LYS A 39 7.38 5.23 -7.67
N LYS A 40 7.67 5.08 -6.37
CA LYS A 40 7.64 3.78 -5.66
C LYS A 40 6.26 3.13 -5.77
N LEU A 41 5.20 3.91 -5.58
CA LEU A 41 3.82 3.44 -5.57
C LEU A 41 3.35 3.01 -6.95
N LEU A 42 3.70 3.75 -8.00
CA LEU A 42 3.45 3.35 -9.39
C LEU A 42 4.19 2.07 -9.77
N ALA A 43 5.46 1.95 -9.37
CA ALA A 43 6.22 0.72 -9.59
C ALA A 43 5.56 -0.46 -8.86
N LEU A 44 5.17 -0.29 -7.60
CA LEU A 44 4.47 -1.32 -6.83
C LEU A 44 3.16 -1.75 -7.51
N ASP A 45 2.33 -0.80 -7.95
CA ASP A 45 1.09 -1.05 -8.68
C ASP A 45 1.30 -1.89 -9.95
N TYR A 46 2.36 -1.56 -10.71
CA TYR A 46 2.75 -2.27 -11.93
C TYR A 46 3.25 -3.69 -11.64
N TYR A 47 4.15 -3.84 -10.67
CA TYR A 47 4.76 -5.13 -10.34
C TYR A 47 3.77 -6.07 -9.69
N ILE A 48 2.90 -5.63 -8.80
CA ILE A 48 1.91 -6.53 -8.16
C ILE A 48 1.08 -7.27 -9.21
N ALA A 49 0.56 -6.55 -10.22
CA ALA A 49 -0.25 -7.17 -11.26
C ALA A 49 0.55 -8.17 -12.11
N SER A 50 1.78 -7.80 -12.49
CA SER A 50 2.63 -8.60 -13.38
C SER A 50 3.18 -9.83 -12.67
N THR A 51 3.73 -9.65 -11.48
CA THR A 51 4.26 -10.70 -10.62
C THR A 51 3.18 -11.69 -10.27
N HIS A 52 1.99 -11.24 -9.88
CA HIS A 52 0.90 -12.16 -9.59
C HIS A 52 0.58 -13.07 -10.79
N ALA A 53 0.51 -12.53 -12.02
CA ALA A 53 0.24 -13.33 -13.21
C ALA A 53 1.30 -14.41 -13.49
N ILE A 54 2.58 -14.12 -13.18
CA ILE A 54 3.69 -15.06 -13.37
C ILE A 54 3.64 -16.17 -12.33
N PHE A 55 3.43 -15.80 -11.07
CA PHE A 55 3.68 -16.71 -9.98
C PHE A 55 2.47 -17.50 -9.50
N LYS A 56 1.22 -17.05 -9.77
CA LYS A 56 -0.01 -17.77 -9.36
C LYS A 56 -0.04 -19.23 -9.83
N LYS A 57 0.68 -19.57 -10.90
CA LYS A 57 0.74 -20.94 -11.43
C LYS A 57 1.68 -21.86 -10.67
N ASN A 58 2.55 -21.31 -9.84
CA ASN A 58 3.67 -22.03 -9.22
C ASN A 58 3.58 -22.08 -7.68
N PHE A 59 2.71 -21.28 -7.08
CA PHE A 59 2.57 -21.15 -5.63
C PHE A 59 1.10 -21.11 -5.25
N ASP A 60 0.70 -22.02 -4.36
CA ASP A 60 -0.66 -22.07 -3.80
C ASP A 60 -0.90 -20.90 -2.84
N ASP A 61 0.16 -20.54 -2.09
CA ASP A 61 0.14 -19.42 -1.17
C ASP A 61 1.07 -18.29 -1.62
N TRP A 62 0.55 -17.07 -1.55
CA TRP A 62 1.31 -15.87 -1.83
C TRP A 62 1.02 -14.81 -0.78
N TYR A 63 2.07 -14.31 -0.14
CA TYR A 63 1.95 -13.33 0.93
C TYR A 63 2.44 -11.95 0.49
N TYR A 64 1.75 -10.90 0.93
CA TYR A 64 2.27 -9.54 0.84
C TYR A 64 2.88 -9.13 2.17
N VAL A 65 4.13 -8.67 2.12
CA VAL A 65 4.87 -8.23 3.30
C VAL A 65 5.27 -6.77 3.12
N ASP A 66 4.90 -5.94 4.08
CA ASP A 66 5.27 -4.52 4.12
C ASP A 66 5.73 -4.14 5.53
N THR A 67 7.04 -3.99 5.68
CA THR A 67 7.68 -3.82 6.99
C THR A 67 7.67 -2.38 7.49
N HIS A 68 7.27 -1.44 6.63
CA HIS A 68 7.19 0.00 6.89
C HIS A 68 5.90 0.55 6.27
N CYS A 69 4.77 -0.05 6.68
CA CYS A 69 3.49 0.13 6.01
C CYS A 69 2.85 1.51 6.28
N GLY A 70 3.30 2.23 7.31
CA GLY A 70 2.79 3.54 7.67
C GLY A 70 1.31 3.54 8.03
N SER A 71 0.67 4.70 7.90
CA SER A 71 -0.76 4.89 8.23
C SER A 71 -1.70 4.48 7.09
N GLY A 72 -1.15 4.01 5.96
CA GLY A 72 -1.91 3.65 4.76
C GLY A 72 -2.24 4.80 3.81
N VAL A 73 -2.18 6.07 4.23
CA VAL A 73 -2.35 7.24 3.37
C VAL A 73 -1.11 8.13 3.45
N ILE A 74 -0.72 8.69 2.31
CA ILE A 74 0.45 9.54 2.16
C ILE A 74 0.02 10.98 1.87
N GLY A 75 0.61 11.95 2.58
CA GLY A 75 0.44 13.39 2.36
C GLY A 75 1.76 14.09 2.03
N PHE A 76 1.70 15.23 1.34
CA PHE A 76 2.87 15.96 0.84
C PHE A 76 2.94 17.37 1.43
N GLU A 77 3.18 17.48 2.73
CA GLU A 77 3.14 18.76 3.45
C GLU A 77 4.15 19.79 2.91
N ASP A 78 5.31 19.33 2.45
CA ASP A 78 6.39 20.17 1.92
C ASP A 78 6.15 20.66 0.48
N ASN A 79 5.11 20.16 -0.20
CA ASN A 79 4.82 20.52 -1.60
C ASN A 79 3.54 21.37 -1.68
N LYS A 80 3.69 22.65 -2.04
CA LYS A 80 2.56 23.59 -2.13
C LYS A 80 1.42 23.12 -3.05
N LEU A 81 1.73 22.40 -4.12
CA LEU A 81 0.73 21.89 -5.07
C LEU A 81 0.01 20.64 -4.55
N LEU A 82 0.69 19.84 -3.72
CA LEU A 82 0.19 18.54 -3.25
C LEU A 82 -0.18 18.54 -1.76
N LYS A 83 -0.13 19.70 -1.09
CA LYS A 83 -0.34 19.82 0.37
C LYS A 83 -1.68 19.24 0.83
N MET A 84 -2.72 19.44 0.04
CA MET A 84 -4.07 18.92 0.30
C MET A 84 -4.31 17.56 -0.36
N GLU A 85 -3.41 17.11 -1.23
CA GLU A 85 -3.53 15.84 -1.91
C GLU A 85 -3.12 14.69 -1.00
N ARG A 86 -3.75 13.55 -1.27
CA ARG A 86 -3.61 12.33 -0.47
C ARG A 86 -3.58 11.16 -1.41
N PHE A 87 -2.65 10.25 -1.16
CA PHE A 87 -2.38 9.10 -2.00
C PHE A 87 -2.42 7.84 -1.17
N PRO A 88 -2.87 6.70 -1.72
CA PRO A 88 -2.76 5.44 -1.00
C PRO A 88 -1.29 5.06 -0.82
N GLY A 89 -0.94 4.67 0.39
CA GLY A 89 0.32 4.03 0.71
C GLY A 89 0.39 2.59 0.18
N SER A 90 1.58 2.00 0.27
CA SER A 90 1.87 0.65 -0.17
C SER A 90 0.91 -0.43 0.36
N PRO A 91 0.48 -0.45 1.65
CA PRO A 91 -0.48 -1.46 2.10
C PRO A 91 -1.84 -1.34 1.39
N LEU A 92 -2.32 -0.11 1.13
CA LEU A 92 -3.57 0.10 0.43
C LEU A 92 -3.46 -0.21 -1.06
N ILE A 93 -2.34 0.14 -1.71
CA ILE A 93 -2.12 -0.22 -3.12
C ILE A 93 -2.18 -1.74 -3.29
N ALA A 94 -1.47 -2.49 -2.45
CA ALA A 94 -1.48 -3.94 -2.49
C ALA A 94 -2.87 -4.53 -2.26
N ALA A 95 -3.65 -3.94 -1.35
CA ALA A 95 -5.00 -4.37 -1.04
C ALA A 95 -6.00 -4.07 -2.18
N LEU A 96 -5.93 -2.86 -2.76
CA LEU A 96 -6.84 -2.35 -3.79
C LEU A 96 -6.59 -2.96 -5.17
N ARG A 97 -5.34 -3.28 -5.50
CA ARG A 97 -4.99 -3.84 -6.81
C ARG A 97 -5.28 -5.31 -6.93
N ASN A 98 -5.23 -6.00 -5.81
CA ASN A 98 -5.41 -7.44 -5.80
C ASN A 98 -6.85 -7.86 -5.45
N THR A 99 -7.85 -7.06 -5.83
CA THR A 99 -9.28 -7.39 -5.62
C THR A 99 -9.70 -8.66 -6.35
N ARG A 100 -9.22 -8.87 -7.58
CA ARG A 100 -9.54 -10.05 -8.38
C ARG A 100 -8.71 -11.29 -8.07
N ASN A 101 -7.51 -11.13 -7.50
CA ASN A 101 -6.64 -12.26 -7.19
C ASN A 101 -5.82 -12.04 -5.90
N PRO A 102 -6.46 -11.88 -4.75
CA PRO A 102 -5.80 -11.47 -3.51
C PRO A 102 -4.57 -12.28 -3.13
N PHE A 103 -3.68 -11.64 -2.38
CA PHE A 103 -2.68 -12.36 -1.60
C PHE A 103 -3.38 -13.20 -0.51
N SER A 104 -2.81 -14.36 -0.18
CA SER A 104 -3.30 -15.25 0.87
C SER A 104 -3.43 -14.50 2.20
N ASP A 105 -2.37 -13.80 2.61
CA ASP A 105 -2.37 -12.90 3.77
C ASP A 105 -1.53 -11.64 3.50
N TYR A 106 -1.81 -10.61 4.31
CA TYR A 106 -1.09 -9.34 4.32
C TYR A 106 -0.41 -9.15 5.68
N PHE A 107 0.92 -9.23 5.70
CA PHE A 107 1.76 -8.99 6.85
C PHE A 107 2.27 -7.56 6.82
N LEU A 108 1.67 -6.71 7.64
CA LEU A 108 1.91 -5.27 7.65
C LEU A 108 2.51 -4.90 9.00
N SER A 109 3.65 -4.23 9.01
CA SER A 109 4.23 -3.73 10.26
C SER A 109 4.76 -2.31 10.13
N ASP A 110 4.81 -1.63 11.26
CA ASP A 110 5.42 -0.31 11.41
C ASP A 110 5.86 -0.13 12.86
N ILE A 111 6.83 0.75 13.10
CA ILE A 111 7.30 1.08 14.45
C ILE A 111 6.29 1.95 15.20
N SER A 112 5.46 2.72 14.48
CA SER A 112 4.51 3.64 15.09
C SER A 112 3.19 2.94 15.40
N ALA A 113 2.86 2.86 16.69
CA ALA A 113 1.56 2.37 17.15
C ALA A 113 0.39 3.20 16.63
N GLU A 114 0.58 4.52 16.51
CA GLU A 114 -0.41 5.43 15.95
C GLU A 114 -0.67 5.12 14.48
N SER A 115 0.39 4.95 13.68
CA SER A 115 0.27 4.58 12.26
C SER A 115 -0.51 3.27 12.09
N ILE A 116 -0.20 2.25 12.89
CA ILE A 116 -0.86 0.95 12.85
C ILE A 116 -2.35 1.05 13.25
N SER A 117 -2.67 1.83 14.28
CA SER A 117 -4.04 2.08 14.69
C SER A 117 -4.85 2.73 13.56
N VAL A 118 -4.30 3.78 12.95
CA VAL A 118 -4.92 4.50 11.82
C VAL A 118 -5.07 3.61 10.59
N LEU A 119 -4.06 2.80 10.26
CA LEU A 119 -4.12 1.85 9.15
C LEU A 119 -5.23 0.81 9.34
N ASN A 120 -5.37 0.25 10.55
CA ASN A 120 -6.44 -0.69 10.88
C ASN A 120 -7.83 -0.08 10.65
N GLU A 121 -8.04 1.14 11.15
CA GLU A 121 -9.31 1.84 10.97
C GLU A 121 -9.59 2.12 9.49
N ARG A 122 -8.59 2.57 8.73
CA ARG A 122 -8.72 2.80 7.29
C ARG A 122 -9.04 1.53 6.50
N LEU A 123 -8.37 0.41 6.79
CA LEU A 123 -8.68 -0.89 6.18
C LEU A 123 -10.11 -1.35 6.51
N ARG A 124 -10.58 -1.11 7.74
CA ARG A 124 -11.95 -1.40 8.16
C ARG A 124 -12.97 -0.56 7.39
N ARG A 125 -12.73 0.74 7.25
CA ARG A 125 -13.59 1.67 6.50
C ARG A 125 -13.60 1.37 5.00
N LEU A 126 -12.48 0.89 4.46
CA LEU A 126 -12.33 0.51 3.05
C LEU A 126 -12.70 -0.94 2.77
N LYS A 127 -13.27 -1.70 3.72
CA LYS A 127 -13.54 -3.14 3.58
C LYS A 127 -14.27 -3.52 2.28
N ILE A 128 -15.15 -2.66 1.78
CA ILE A 128 -15.87 -2.87 0.51
C ILE A 128 -14.95 -2.79 -0.74
N HIS A 129 -13.85 -2.04 -0.65
CA HIS A 129 -12.89 -1.84 -1.75
C HIS A 129 -11.69 -2.76 -1.64
N VAL A 130 -11.24 -3.06 -0.42
CA VAL A 130 -10.09 -3.94 -0.17
C VAL A 130 -10.49 -5.40 0.07
N GLY A 131 -11.78 -5.70 0.17
CA GLY A 131 -12.28 -7.04 0.46
C GLY A 131 -12.12 -7.44 1.93
N ASN A 132 -12.88 -8.46 2.35
CA ASN A 132 -12.81 -9.02 3.69
C ASN A 132 -11.64 -10.01 3.79
N ARG A 133 -10.46 -9.51 4.18
CA ARG A 133 -9.22 -10.32 4.27
C ARG A 133 -8.52 -10.11 5.60
N LYS A 134 -7.57 -11.00 5.88
CA LYS A 134 -6.70 -10.89 7.04
C LYS A 134 -5.54 -9.95 6.72
N TYR A 135 -5.75 -8.68 7.06
CA TYR A 135 -4.68 -7.71 7.17
C TYR A 135 -4.25 -7.75 8.63
N ASN A 136 -3.01 -8.16 8.94
CA ASN A 136 -2.49 -8.15 10.31
C ASN A 136 -1.51 -6.97 10.50
N PRO A 137 -1.95 -5.69 10.51
CA PRO A 137 -1.10 -4.60 10.96
C PRO A 137 -0.63 -4.81 12.40
N VAL A 138 0.68 -4.84 12.61
CA VAL A 138 1.29 -5.01 13.93
C VAL A 138 2.35 -3.94 14.18
N VAL A 139 2.46 -3.51 15.44
CA VAL A 139 3.55 -2.64 15.87
C VAL A 139 4.80 -3.49 16.03
N ARG A 140 5.80 -3.25 15.20
CA ARG A 140 7.06 -4.02 15.23
C ARG A 140 8.17 -3.28 14.49
N SER A 141 9.38 -3.27 15.04
CA SER A 141 10.56 -2.83 14.31
C SER A 141 11.02 -3.87 13.31
N PHE A 142 11.50 -3.43 12.14
CA PHE A 142 12.10 -4.33 11.17
C PHE A 142 13.31 -5.08 11.76
N SER A 143 14.13 -4.42 12.59
CA SER A 143 15.26 -5.05 13.29
C SER A 143 14.84 -6.27 14.11
N ASP A 144 13.64 -6.22 14.68
CA ASP A 144 13.13 -7.29 15.55
C ASP A 144 12.49 -8.43 14.75
N THR A 145 12.30 -8.22 13.44
CA THR A 145 11.71 -9.22 12.52
C THR A 145 12.73 -10.06 11.78
N VAL A 146 14.01 -9.67 11.81
CA VAL A 146 15.07 -10.34 11.06
C VAL A 146 16.14 -10.84 12.02
N GLN A 147 16.54 -12.09 11.84
CA GLN A 147 17.72 -12.64 12.51
C GLN A 147 18.84 -12.75 11.49
N GLU A 148 20.03 -12.32 11.86
CA GLU A 148 21.21 -12.55 11.05
C GLU A 148 21.49 -14.06 11.02
N ILE A 149 21.36 -14.67 9.85
CA ILE A 149 21.79 -16.06 9.66
C ILE A 149 23.31 -16.02 9.62
N LYS A 150 23.95 -16.34 10.75
CA LYS A 150 25.39 -16.59 10.75
C LYS A 150 25.65 -17.84 9.92
N ASN A 151 26.17 -17.66 8.71
CA ASN A 151 26.67 -18.75 7.90
C ASN A 151 27.74 -19.50 8.71
N ARG A 152 27.52 -20.79 8.95
CA ARG A 152 28.50 -21.70 9.53
C ARG A 152 29.53 -22.09 8.48
#